data_AF-A0AAV9P202-F1
#
_entry.id   AF-A0AAV9P202-F1
#
_cell.length_a   1.000
_cell.length_b   1.000
_cell.length_c   1.000
_cell.angle_alpha   90.00
_cell.angle_beta   90.00
_cell.angle_gamma   90.00
#
_symmetry.space_group_name_H-M   'P 1'
#
loop_
_entity.id
_entity.type
_entity.pdbx_description
1 polymer ?
#
loop_
_entity_poly.entity_id
_entity_poly.type
_entity_poly.pdbx_seq_one_letter_code
_entity_poly.pdbx_strand_id
1 'polypeptide(L)'
;MALPFILRATQSDTDGGENNGPSESEFEYLSRDGQEEAAQSLYFWYGRQLLYQYLAGNIAKDACVTMPVSRLDWSLTQAVATFPYSDILAKLQQNGLQNGLSSSALSEDDKFFECVVGLGSAALRNTDRSEWISNFLAEEGRAARAPPNSADRPSNGNDVRTAVDRDAYTDSSSGEDSNLPRYTMTLKEVGDAEGRQPCYSIRQLSLVPPDFEAVVQFRCSTYEGRASTKKKAKHLASRNACNGLNIFL
;
A
#
# COMPACT_ATOMS: atom_id res chain seq x y z
N MET A 1 -18.89 -19.67 -21.69
CA MET A 1 -19.91 -19.01 -22.54
C MET A 1 -19.22 -17.88 -23.27
N ALA A 2 -19.02 -18.02 -24.57
CA ALA A 2 -18.36 -17.04 -25.42
C ALA A 2 -19.43 -16.16 -26.12
N LEU A 3 -19.22 -14.85 -26.15
CA LEU A 3 -20.04 -13.91 -26.90
C LEU A 3 -19.38 -13.63 -28.26
N PRO A 4 -20.10 -13.68 -29.39
CA PRO A 4 -19.57 -13.24 -30.68
C PRO A 4 -19.79 -11.74 -30.87
N PHE A 5 -18.71 -11.01 -31.13
CA PHE A 5 -18.73 -9.63 -31.61
C PHE A 5 -18.94 -9.65 -33.14
N ILE A 6 -20.07 -9.12 -33.62
CA ILE A 6 -20.34 -8.92 -35.05
C ILE A 6 -20.11 -7.44 -35.36
N LEU A 7 -18.99 -7.11 -36.00
CA LEU A 7 -18.76 -5.80 -36.62
C LEU A 7 -19.28 -5.84 -38.05
N ARG A 8 -20.27 -4.99 -38.34
CA ARG A 8 -20.88 -4.81 -39.65
C ARG A 8 -20.18 -3.63 -40.34
N ALA A 9 -19.39 -3.91 -41.37
CA ALA A 9 -18.82 -2.89 -42.23
C ALA A 9 -19.90 -2.30 -43.14
N THR A 10 -19.99 -0.97 -43.19
CA THR A 10 -20.67 -0.23 -44.26
C THR A 10 -19.61 0.38 -45.14
N GLN A 11 -19.45 -0.17 -46.35
CA GLN A 11 -18.70 0.46 -47.43
C GLN A 11 -19.54 1.61 -48.00
N SER A 12 -18.93 2.79 -48.10
CA SER A 12 -19.44 3.90 -48.88
C SER A 12 -18.41 4.22 -49.95
N ASP A 13 -18.76 3.91 -51.20
CA ASP A 13 -18.04 4.33 -52.39
C ASP A 13 -18.18 5.85 -52.58
N THR A 14 -17.05 6.54 -52.65
CA THR A 14 -16.98 7.88 -53.24
C THR A 14 -15.72 8.00 -54.09
N ASP A 15 -15.98 8.42 -55.32
CA ASP A 15 -15.15 8.51 -56.49
C ASP A 15 -14.30 9.80 -56.52
N GLY A 16 -13.12 9.71 -57.13
CA GLY A 16 -12.43 10.76 -57.87
C GLY A 16 -12.03 12.07 -57.18
N GLY A 17 -10.77 12.17 -56.77
CA GLY A 17 -10.12 13.46 -56.48
C GLY A 17 -8.61 13.34 -56.34
N GLU A 18 -7.88 13.65 -57.42
CA GLU A 18 -6.42 13.82 -57.40
C GLU A 18 -6.04 14.91 -56.39
N ASN A 19 -5.52 14.52 -55.24
CA ASN A 19 -5.01 15.43 -54.24
C ASN A 19 -3.68 14.87 -53.71
N ASN A 20 -2.58 15.57 -53.99
CA ASN A 20 -1.29 15.37 -53.34
C ASN A 20 -1.39 15.84 -51.87
N GLY A 21 -2.18 15.12 -51.09
CA GLY A 21 -2.23 15.25 -49.64
C GLY A 21 -1.03 14.54 -49.00
N PRO A 22 -0.61 14.97 -47.80
CA PRO A 22 0.41 14.26 -47.03
C PRO A 22 0.00 12.79 -46.92
N SER A 23 0.91 11.88 -47.24
CA SER A 23 0.59 10.45 -47.34
C SER A 23 -0.09 9.97 -46.06
N GLU A 24 -1.19 9.22 -46.19
CA GLU A 24 -1.93 8.63 -45.06
C GLU A 24 -1.05 7.82 -44.07
N SER A 25 0.17 7.47 -44.50
CA SER A 25 1.20 6.81 -43.69
C SER A 25 1.75 7.65 -42.54
N GLU A 26 1.66 8.98 -42.58
CA GLU A 26 2.17 9.86 -41.50
C GLU A 26 1.17 9.97 -40.33
N PHE A 27 -0.11 9.72 -40.58
CA PHE A 27 -1.16 9.74 -39.55
C PHE A 27 -1.27 8.41 -38.78
N GLU A 28 -0.87 7.29 -39.40
CA GLU A 28 -0.78 5.99 -38.72
C GLU A 28 0.31 5.96 -37.65
N TYR A 29 1.38 6.74 -37.82
CA TYR A 29 2.48 6.77 -36.85
C TYR A 29 2.07 7.40 -35.50
N LEU A 30 1.27 8.47 -35.54
CA LEU A 30 0.76 9.13 -34.33
C LEU A 30 -0.29 8.28 -33.58
N SER A 31 -0.97 7.38 -34.30
CA SER A 31 -1.97 6.48 -33.71
C SER A 31 -1.33 5.28 -32.99
N ARG A 32 -0.17 4.83 -33.48
CA ARG A 32 0.54 3.67 -32.93
C ARG A 32 1.16 3.96 -31.55
N ASP A 33 1.77 5.13 -31.39
CA ASP A 33 2.38 5.53 -30.12
C ASP A 33 1.33 5.64 -29.00
N GLY A 34 0.15 6.20 -29.30
CA GLY A 34 -0.95 6.29 -28.33
C GLY A 34 -1.56 4.93 -27.97
N GLN A 35 -1.61 3.97 -28.89
CA GLN A 35 -2.09 2.61 -28.62
C GLN A 35 -1.12 1.83 -27.73
N GLU A 36 0.19 2.00 -27.94
CA GLU A 36 1.21 1.35 -27.12
C GLU A 36 1.22 1.89 -25.69
N GLU A 37 1.08 3.20 -25.51
CA GLU A 37 0.96 3.84 -24.19
C GLU A 37 -0.30 3.39 -23.42
N ALA A 38 -1.43 3.29 -24.13
CA ALA A 38 -2.68 2.79 -23.54
C ALA A 38 -2.57 1.31 -23.12
N ALA A 39 -1.91 0.48 -23.95
CA ALA A 39 -1.65 -0.91 -23.63
C ALA A 39 -0.71 -1.05 -22.41
N GLN A 40 0.36 -0.25 -22.34
CA GLN A 40 1.27 -0.23 -21.20
C GLN A 40 0.56 0.19 -19.91
N SER A 41 -0.33 1.18 -19.97
CA SER A 41 -1.14 1.61 -18.81
C SER A 41 -2.03 0.48 -18.29
N LEU A 42 -2.66 -0.28 -19.19
CA LEU A 42 -3.47 -1.44 -18.83
C LEU A 42 -2.61 -2.56 -18.22
N TYR A 43 -1.48 -2.88 -18.85
CA TYR A 43 -0.54 -3.89 -18.35
C TYR A 43 0.00 -3.51 -16.98
N PHE A 44 0.37 -2.24 -16.79
CA PHE A 44 0.82 -1.71 -15.51
C PHE A 44 -0.26 -1.88 -14.43
N TRP A 45 -1.48 -1.40 -14.71
CA TRP A 45 -2.57 -1.49 -13.74
C TRP A 45 -2.83 -2.94 -13.34
N TYR A 46 -2.94 -3.86 -14.32
CA TYR A 46 -3.26 -5.25 -14.05
C TYR A 46 -2.12 -6.00 -13.34
N GLY A 47 -0.88 -5.83 -13.81
CA GLY A 47 0.30 -6.44 -13.18
C GLY A 47 0.48 -5.97 -11.73
N ARG A 48 0.14 -4.71 -11.43
CA ARG A 48 0.19 -4.19 -10.06
C ARG A 48 -0.81 -4.92 -9.17
N GLN A 49 -2.03 -5.16 -9.66
CA GLN A 49 -3.03 -5.93 -8.90
C GLN A 49 -2.55 -7.36 -8.62
N LEU A 50 -1.97 -8.03 -9.63
CA LEU A 50 -1.44 -9.38 -9.47
C LEU A 50 -0.34 -9.45 -8.40
N LEU A 51 0.62 -8.53 -8.44
CA LEU A 51 1.69 -8.45 -7.45
C LEU A 51 1.15 -8.20 -6.04
N TYR A 52 0.25 -7.23 -5.89
CA TYR A 52 -0.32 -6.88 -4.58
C TYR A 52 -1.16 -8.03 -4.01
N GLN A 53 -1.96 -8.69 -4.84
CA GLN A 53 -2.74 -9.85 -4.42
C GLN A 53 -1.85 -11.00 -3.97
N TYR A 54 -0.75 -11.26 -4.70
CA TYR A 54 0.23 -12.26 -4.34
C TYR A 54 0.88 -11.97 -2.98
N LEU A 55 1.39 -10.76 -2.78
CA LEU A 55 2.05 -10.36 -1.54
C LEU A 55 1.08 -10.35 -0.36
N ALA A 56 -0.11 -9.78 -0.54
CA ALA A 56 -1.16 -9.78 0.48
C ALA A 56 -1.58 -11.22 0.85
N GLY A 57 -1.69 -12.11 -0.13
CA GLY A 57 -2.00 -13.52 0.09
C GLY A 57 -0.95 -14.25 0.92
N ASN A 58 0.34 -13.98 0.69
CA ASN A 58 1.42 -14.54 1.51
C ASN A 58 1.42 -13.98 2.94
N ILE A 59 1.24 -12.67 3.10
CA ILE A 59 1.14 -12.04 4.42
C ILE A 59 -0.06 -12.61 5.19
N ALA A 60 -1.22 -12.76 4.54
CA ALA A 60 -2.41 -13.30 5.16
C ALA A 60 -2.26 -14.76 5.60
N LYS A 61 -1.51 -15.59 4.87
CA LYS A 61 -1.21 -16.98 5.25
C LYS A 61 -0.36 -17.06 6.52
N ASP A 62 0.58 -16.12 6.68
CA ASP A 62 1.48 -16.07 7.84
C ASP A 62 0.86 -15.29 9.02
N ALA A 63 -0.20 -14.53 8.78
CA ALA A 63 -0.82 -13.67 9.78
C ALA A 63 -1.68 -14.47 10.78
N CYS A 64 -1.63 -14.05 12.04
CA CYS A 64 -2.58 -14.51 13.06
C CYS A 64 -3.91 -13.74 12.94
N VAL A 65 -5.03 -14.38 13.27
CA VAL A 65 -6.38 -13.78 13.26
C VAL A 65 -6.50 -12.52 14.14
N THR A 66 -5.63 -12.37 15.15
CA THR A 66 -5.60 -11.21 16.04
C THR A 66 -4.73 -10.05 15.53
N MET A 67 -4.08 -10.19 14.36
CA MET A 67 -3.21 -9.15 13.82
C MET A 67 -4.04 -7.94 13.37
N PRO A 68 -3.72 -6.72 13.84
CA PRO A 68 -4.45 -5.53 13.43
C PRO A 68 -4.19 -5.19 11.96
N VAL A 69 -5.20 -4.65 11.28
CA VAL A 69 -5.14 -4.30 9.85
C VAL A 69 -3.97 -3.36 9.53
N SER A 70 -3.68 -2.40 10.40
CA SER A 70 -2.53 -1.48 10.21
C SER A 70 -1.17 -2.19 10.16
N ARG A 71 -1.03 -3.34 10.85
CA ARG A 71 0.18 -4.17 10.75
C ARG A 71 0.24 -4.94 9.44
N LEU A 72 -0.91 -5.38 8.91
CA LEU A 72 -0.98 -6.00 7.59
C LEU A 72 -0.61 -4.99 6.50
N ASP A 73 -1.13 -3.76 6.56
CA ASP A 73 -0.82 -2.68 5.61
C ASP A 73 0.67 -2.29 5.64
N TRP A 74 1.23 -2.16 6.85
CA TRP A 74 2.67 -1.93 7.02
C TRP A 74 3.49 -3.09 6.41
N SER A 75 3.10 -4.33 6.70
CA SER A 75 3.80 -5.51 6.18
C SER A 75 3.71 -5.60 4.66
N LEU A 76 2.58 -5.23 4.06
CA LEU A 76 2.41 -5.17 2.62
C LEU A 76 3.30 -4.10 2.00
N THR A 77 3.31 -2.90 2.59
CA THR A 77 4.18 -1.80 2.15
C THR A 77 5.65 -2.22 2.19
N GLN A 78 6.06 -2.85 3.29
CA GLN A 78 7.43 -3.38 3.43
C GLN A 78 7.72 -4.47 2.40
N ALA A 79 6.78 -5.40 2.18
CA ALA A 79 6.95 -6.49 1.22
C ALA A 79 7.08 -6.00 -0.23
N VAL A 80 6.34 -4.95 -0.61
CA VAL A 80 6.48 -4.28 -1.91
C VAL A 80 7.87 -3.63 -2.00
N ALA A 81 8.28 -2.86 -1.00
CA ALA A 81 9.58 -2.17 -1.01
C ALA A 81 10.79 -3.11 -1.07
N THR A 82 10.70 -4.31 -0.47
CA THR A 82 11.79 -5.29 -0.46
C THR A 82 11.62 -6.40 -1.50
N PHE A 83 10.67 -6.26 -2.44
CA PHE A 83 10.41 -7.29 -3.43
C PHE A 83 11.58 -7.37 -4.44
N PRO A 84 12.02 -8.57 -4.85
CA PRO A 84 13.18 -8.75 -5.72
C PRO A 84 12.85 -8.47 -7.20
N TYR A 85 12.51 -7.22 -7.54
CA TYR A 85 12.10 -6.85 -8.91
C TYR A 85 13.12 -7.23 -9.98
N SER A 86 14.41 -7.06 -9.70
CA SER A 86 15.51 -7.37 -10.64
C SER A 86 15.52 -8.85 -11.05
N ASP A 87 15.32 -9.75 -10.09
CA ASP A 87 15.38 -11.20 -10.31
C ASP A 87 14.16 -11.69 -11.08
N ILE A 88 12.99 -11.13 -10.74
CA ILE A 88 11.73 -11.42 -11.43
C ILE A 88 11.80 -10.95 -12.88
N LEU A 89 12.32 -9.75 -13.13
CA LEU A 89 12.57 -9.23 -14.47
C LEU A 89 13.49 -10.13 -15.29
N ALA A 90 14.63 -10.53 -14.72
CA ALA A 90 15.57 -11.42 -15.41
C ALA A 90 14.90 -12.75 -15.81
N LYS A 91 14.01 -13.27 -14.97
CA LYS A 91 13.26 -14.51 -15.25
C LYS A 91 12.14 -14.32 -16.27
N LEU A 92 11.41 -13.21 -16.23
CA LEU A 92 10.44 -12.86 -17.28
C LEU A 92 11.13 -12.76 -18.65
N GLN A 93 12.33 -12.18 -18.70
CA GLN A 93 13.16 -12.11 -19.90
C GLN A 93 13.62 -13.49 -20.37
N GLN A 94 14.13 -14.34 -19.47
CA GLN A 94 14.54 -15.73 -19.80
C GLN A 94 13.40 -16.56 -20.38
N ASN A 95 12.16 -16.31 -19.95
CA ASN A 95 10.97 -17.00 -20.46
C ASN A 95 10.37 -16.36 -21.73
N GLY A 96 11.03 -15.34 -22.30
CA GLY A 96 10.59 -14.64 -23.51
C GLY A 96 9.28 -13.86 -23.32
N LEU A 97 8.99 -13.42 -22.08
CA LEU A 97 7.76 -12.71 -21.74
C LEU A 97 7.89 -11.19 -21.80
N GLN A 98 9.10 -10.68 -21.90
CA GLN A 98 9.38 -9.26 -21.98
C GLN A 98 10.38 -8.99 -23.11
N ASN A 99 10.01 -8.10 -24.02
CA ASN A 99 10.88 -7.61 -25.08
C ASN A 99 11.36 -6.22 -24.67
N GLY A 100 12.47 -6.12 -23.94
CA GLY A 100 12.99 -4.80 -23.59
C GLY A 100 14.01 -4.81 -22.45
N LEU A 101 15.08 -4.04 -22.69
CA LEU A 101 16.16 -3.53 -21.82
C LEU A 101 16.71 -4.45 -20.71
N SER A 102 18.04 -4.58 -20.67
CA SER A 102 18.73 -5.33 -19.63
C SER A 102 18.44 -4.75 -18.23
N SER A 103 17.89 -5.59 -17.35
CA SER A 103 17.49 -5.27 -15.96
C SER A 103 18.58 -4.55 -15.13
N SER A 104 19.85 -4.71 -15.49
CA SER A 104 21.00 -4.14 -14.77
C SER A 104 21.18 -2.63 -14.89
N ALA A 105 20.56 -1.96 -15.86
CA ALA A 105 20.77 -0.53 -16.12
C ALA A 105 19.67 0.40 -15.58
N LEU A 106 18.60 -0.17 -15.02
CA LEU A 106 17.40 0.56 -14.62
C LEU A 106 17.48 1.10 -13.20
N SER A 107 16.85 2.25 -12.94
CA SER A 107 16.58 2.74 -11.58
C SER A 107 15.67 1.76 -10.83
N GLU A 108 15.67 1.77 -9.50
CA GLU A 108 14.76 0.93 -8.70
C GLU A 108 13.27 1.21 -9.01
N ASP A 109 12.91 2.48 -9.23
CA ASP A 109 11.54 2.86 -9.62
C ASP A 109 11.17 2.30 -11.01
N ASP A 110 12.13 2.29 -11.94
CA ASP A 110 11.95 1.74 -13.29
C ASP A 110 11.82 0.21 -13.22
N LYS A 111 12.58 -0.46 -12.34
CA LYS A 111 12.48 -1.91 -12.14
C LYS A 111 11.11 -2.31 -11.62
N PHE A 112 10.53 -1.54 -10.69
CA PHE A 112 9.16 -1.76 -10.26
C PHE A 112 8.19 -1.67 -11.44
N PHE A 113 8.27 -0.57 -12.20
CA PHE A 113 7.38 -0.33 -13.34
C PHE A 113 7.50 -1.44 -14.39
N GLU A 114 8.71 -1.75 -14.85
CA GLU A 114 8.98 -2.77 -15.85
C GLU A 114 8.55 -4.16 -15.39
N CYS A 115 8.79 -4.50 -14.12
CA CYS A 115 8.37 -5.79 -13.56
C CYS A 115 6.85 -5.91 -13.61
N VAL A 116 6.16 -4.85 -13.21
CA VAL A 116 4.70 -4.81 -13.15
C VAL A 116 4.09 -4.86 -14.56
N VAL A 117 4.62 -4.09 -15.51
CA VAL A 117 4.19 -4.15 -16.94
C VAL A 117 4.46 -5.54 -17.54
N GLY A 118 5.63 -6.12 -17.25
CA GLY A 118 6.00 -7.47 -17.69
C GLY A 118 5.01 -8.53 -17.17
N LEU A 119 4.67 -8.49 -15.89
CA LEU A 119 3.66 -9.37 -15.30
C LEU A 119 2.28 -9.20 -15.95
N GLY A 120 1.83 -7.95 -16.10
CA GLY A 120 0.51 -7.67 -16.68
C GLY A 120 0.40 -8.08 -18.15
N SER A 121 1.43 -7.80 -18.94
CA SER A 121 1.48 -8.19 -20.35
C SER A 121 1.54 -9.72 -20.51
N ALA A 122 2.34 -10.41 -19.70
CA ALA A 122 2.41 -11.87 -19.70
C ALA A 122 1.06 -12.52 -19.37
N ALA A 123 0.33 -11.96 -18.39
CA ALA A 123 -0.96 -12.47 -17.95
C ALA A 123 -2.07 -12.25 -19.00
N LEU A 124 -2.11 -11.07 -19.61
CA LEU A 124 -3.18 -10.68 -20.54
C LEU A 124 -3.00 -11.28 -21.93
N ARG A 125 -1.76 -11.55 -22.36
CA ARG A 125 -1.48 -12.13 -23.68
C ARG A 125 -1.73 -13.64 -23.75
N ASN A 126 -1.76 -14.34 -22.62
CA ASN A 126 -2.00 -15.78 -22.55
C ASN A 126 -2.83 -16.14 -21.32
N THR A 127 -4.11 -16.45 -21.52
CA THR A 127 -5.02 -16.87 -20.44
C THR A 127 -4.52 -18.10 -19.68
N ASP A 128 -3.86 -19.03 -20.39
CA ASP A 128 -3.31 -20.25 -19.81
C ASP A 128 -2.07 -19.98 -18.92
N ARG A 129 -1.48 -18.79 -19.01
CA ARG A 129 -0.31 -18.39 -18.21
C ARG A 129 -0.67 -17.71 -16.89
N SER A 130 -1.95 -17.51 -16.58
CA SER A 130 -2.38 -16.96 -15.29
C SER A 130 -1.99 -17.86 -14.10
N GLU A 131 -2.15 -19.18 -14.25
CA GLU A 131 -1.67 -20.16 -13.27
C GLU A 131 -0.14 -20.18 -13.20
N TRP A 132 0.52 -20.09 -14.37
CA TRP A 132 1.98 -20.01 -14.43
C TRP A 132 2.52 -18.82 -13.64
N ILE A 133 1.93 -17.62 -13.79
CA ILE A 133 2.35 -16.41 -13.04
C ILE A 133 2.17 -16.61 -11.53
N SER A 134 1.07 -17.24 -11.12
CA SER A 134 0.80 -17.50 -9.70
C SER A 134 1.83 -18.46 -9.09
N ASN A 135 2.17 -19.54 -9.81
CA ASN A 135 3.19 -20.49 -9.39
C ASN A 135 4.59 -19.87 -9.43
N PHE A 136 4.90 -19.13 -10.49
CA PHE A 136 6.14 -18.41 -10.68
C PHE A 136 6.40 -17.42 -9.54
N LEU A 137 5.42 -16.58 -9.19
CA LEU A 137 5.54 -15.67 -8.05
C LEU A 137 5.71 -16.46 -6.74
N ALA A 138 5.00 -17.59 -6.55
CA ALA A 138 5.08 -18.40 -5.34
C ALA A 138 6.45 -19.08 -5.14
N GLU A 139 7.08 -19.57 -6.21
CA GLU A 139 8.41 -20.16 -6.16
C GLU A 139 9.48 -19.10 -5.86
N GLU A 140 9.40 -17.96 -6.55
CA GLU A 140 10.42 -16.92 -6.47
C GLU A 140 10.36 -16.06 -5.23
N GLY A 141 9.15 -15.69 -4.80
CA GLY A 141 8.97 -14.92 -3.57
C GLY A 141 9.37 -15.70 -2.31
N ARG A 142 9.46 -17.04 -2.37
CA ARG A 142 10.02 -17.87 -1.28
C ARG A 142 11.54 -17.90 -1.31
N ALA A 143 12.15 -18.03 -2.48
CA ALA A 143 13.61 -18.08 -2.63
C ALA A 143 14.28 -16.80 -2.12
N ALA A 144 13.69 -15.64 -2.39
CA ALA A 144 14.18 -14.34 -1.92
C ALA A 144 14.00 -14.10 -0.41
N ARG A 145 13.13 -14.86 0.26
CA ARG A 145 12.86 -14.76 1.71
C ARG A 145 13.83 -15.60 2.55
N ALA A 146 14.64 -16.46 1.96
CA ALA A 146 15.65 -17.21 2.70
C ALA A 146 16.66 -16.20 3.28
N PRO A 147 16.74 -16.03 4.61
CA PRO A 147 17.76 -15.16 5.18
C PRO A 147 19.14 -15.70 4.77
N PRO A 148 20.08 -14.83 4.38
CA PRO A 148 21.47 -15.26 4.19
C PRO A 148 21.93 -15.87 5.52
N ASN A 149 22.24 -17.17 5.50
CA ASN A 149 22.78 -17.99 6.57
C ASN A 149 22.98 -17.26 7.92
N SER A 150 22.04 -17.40 8.83
CA SER A 150 22.19 -17.08 10.24
C SER A 150 23.08 -18.13 10.95
N ALA A 151 24.30 -18.29 10.47
CA ALA A 151 25.36 -19.07 11.10
C ALA A 151 26.44 -18.09 11.54
N ASP A 152 26.15 -17.33 12.60
CA ASP A 152 27.10 -16.74 13.55
C ASP A 152 26.41 -15.61 14.31
N ARG A 153 25.80 -15.95 15.44
CA ARG A 153 25.50 -14.95 16.46
C ARG A 153 26.03 -15.44 17.80
N PRO A 154 27.18 -14.95 18.27
CA PRO A 154 27.67 -15.29 19.60
C PRO A 154 26.72 -14.72 20.65
N SER A 155 26.28 -15.61 21.53
CA SER A 155 25.51 -15.30 22.74
C SER A 155 26.43 -14.58 23.72
N ASN A 156 26.27 -13.27 23.86
CA ASN A 156 26.83 -12.53 24.99
C ASN A 156 25.70 -12.19 25.96
N GLY A 157 25.60 -13.00 27.00
CA GLY A 157 24.91 -12.61 28.22
C GLY A 157 25.71 -11.51 28.91
N ASN A 158 24.98 -10.50 29.40
CA ASN A 158 25.38 -9.77 30.60
C ASN A 158 24.13 -9.17 31.24
N ASP A 159 23.72 -9.82 32.32
CA ASP A 159 23.02 -9.21 33.45
C ASP A 159 23.80 -7.99 33.95
N VAL A 160 23.16 -6.82 34.02
CA VAL A 160 23.41 -5.88 35.13
C VAL A 160 22.10 -5.16 35.46
N ARG A 161 21.57 -5.51 36.63
CA ARG A 161 20.60 -4.71 37.37
C ARG A 161 21.28 -3.43 37.86
N THR A 162 20.67 -2.28 37.62
CA THR A 162 20.93 -1.10 38.46
C THR A 162 19.63 -0.33 38.66
N ALA A 163 19.12 -0.41 39.88
CA ALA A 163 18.11 0.48 40.41
C ALA A 163 18.80 1.79 40.81
N VAL A 164 18.27 2.93 40.36
CA VAL A 164 18.53 4.23 40.99
C VAL A 164 17.22 5.00 41.07
N ASP A 165 17.05 5.53 42.27
CA ASP A 165 15.96 6.25 42.89
C ASP A 165 15.96 7.75 42.50
N ARG A 166 14.83 8.44 42.76
CA ARG A 166 14.61 9.91 42.78
C ARG A 166 14.70 10.69 41.45
N ASP A 167 13.86 11.68 41.15
CA ASP A 167 13.21 12.69 42.00
C ASP A 167 11.80 13.10 41.53
N ALA A 168 11.06 13.61 42.51
CA ALA A 168 9.72 14.16 42.42
C ALA A 168 9.62 15.39 41.51
N TYR A 169 8.66 15.35 40.57
CA TYR A 169 8.06 16.56 40.00
C TYR A 169 6.65 16.70 40.54
N THR A 170 6.50 17.64 41.46
CA THR A 170 5.23 18.20 41.93
C THR A 170 4.59 18.97 40.78
N ASP A 171 3.62 18.38 40.08
CA ASP A 171 2.74 19.14 39.20
C ASP A 171 1.45 19.51 39.95
N SER A 172 1.33 20.80 40.24
CA SER A 172 0.20 21.41 40.91
C SER A 172 -0.85 21.76 39.86
N SER A 173 -1.76 20.82 39.55
CA SER A 173 -2.93 21.09 38.69
C SER A 173 -4.11 20.19 39.06
N SER A 174 -4.41 20.06 40.35
CA SER A 174 -5.61 19.39 40.84
C SER A 174 -6.83 20.32 40.72
N GLY A 175 -7.52 20.30 39.57
CA GLY A 175 -8.75 21.09 39.40
C GLY A 175 -9.67 20.71 38.23
N GLU A 176 -9.17 20.15 37.13
CA GLU A 176 -9.99 19.94 35.90
C GLU A 176 -10.20 18.47 35.49
N ASP A 177 -9.73 17.50 36.28
CA ASP A 177 -9.60 16.11 35.84
C ASP A 177 -10.88 15.25 35.94
N SER A 178 -11.94 15.74 36.59
CA SER A 178 -13.16 14.93 36.81
C SER A 178 -14.00 14.66 35.54
N ASN A 179 -13.77 15.36 34.43
CA ASN A 179 -14.54 15.19 33.19
C ASN A 179 -13.74 14.63 32.00
N LEU A 180 -12.49 14.18 32.23
CA LEU A 180 -11.63 13.59 31.19
C LEU A 180 -12.20 12.36 30.45
N PRO A 181 -13.08 11.50 31.00
CA PRO A 181 -13.55 10.35 30.22
C PRO A 181 -14.76 10.65 29.32
N ARG A 182 -15.43 11.80 29.45
CA ARG A 182 -16.76 12.01 28.85
C ARG A 182 -16.74 11.93 27.31
N TYR A 183 -15.89 12.69 26.62
CA TYR A 183 -15.81 12.65 25.15
C TYR A 183 -15.33 11.31 24.60
N THR A 184 -14.36 10.66 25.26
CA THR A 184 -13.88 9.33 24.84
C THR A 184 -14.98 8.27 24.95
N MET A 185 -15.83 8.37 25.98
CA MET A 185 -16.94 7.46 26.22
C MET A 185 -18.05 7.69 25.20
N THR A 186 -18.46 8.94 25.00
CA THR A 186 -19.52 9.28 24.03
C THR A 186 -19.11 8.95 22.60
N LEU A 187 -17.87 9.21 22.19
CA LEU A 187 -17.40 8.82 20.86
C LEU A 187 -17.41 7.30 20.68
N LYS A 188 -17.16 6.53 21.75
CA LYS A 188 -17.28 5.07 21.73
C LYS A 188 -18.74 4.63 21.63
N GLU A 189 -19.64 5.20 22.43
CA GLU A 189 -21.07 4.88 22.40
C GLU A 189 -21.69 5.16 21.04
N VAL A 190 -21.38 6.32 20.44
CA VAL A 190 -21.81 6.65 19.07
C VAL A 190 -21.22 5.67 18.06
N GLY A 191 -19.95 5.31 18.21
CA GLY A 191 -19.33 4.30 17.36
C GLY A 191 -20.00 2.93 17.46
N ASP A 192 -20.24 2.45 18.67
CA ASP A 192 -20.89 1.17 18.95
C ASP A 192 -22.32 1.15 18.37
N ALA A 193 -23.07 2.26 18.46
CA ALA A 193 -24.39 2.41 17.87
C ALA A 193 -24.38 2.38 16.32
N GLU A 194 -23.29 2.80 15.68
CA GLU A 194 -23.11 2.78 14.23
C GLU A 194 -22.43 1.51 13.69
N GLY A 195 -22.03 0.60 14.58
CA GLY A 195 -21.20 -0.55 14.22
C GLY A 195 -19.80 -0.15 13.71
N ARG A 196 -19.26 0.98 14.19
CA ARG A 196 -17.95 1.52 13.79
C ARG A 196 -17.12 1.86 15.02
N GLN A 197 -15.88 1.40 15.10
CA GLN A 197 -15.02 1.71 16.24
C GLN A 197 -14.08 2.89 15.92
N PRO A 198 -13.98 3.93 16.78
CA PRO A 198 -12.98 4.99 16.61
C PRO A 198 -11.55 4.43 16.75
N CYS A 199 -10.71 4.70 15.75
CA CYS A 199 -9.31 4.26 15.73
C CYS A 199 -8.40 5.36 16.30
N TYR A 200 -7.52 5.02 17.24
CA TYR A 200 -6.60 5.98 17.86
C TYR A 200 -5.14 5.62 17.56
N SER A 201 -4.36 6.62 17.20
CA SER A 201 -2.90 6.55 17.13
C SER A 201 -2.32 7.59 18.10
N ILE A 202 -1.33 7.21 18.90
CA ILE A 202 -0.67 8.12 19.85
C ILE A 202 0.83 8.08 19.59
N ARG A 203 1.43 9.25 19.39
CA ARG A 203 2.88 9.42 19.24
C ARG A 203 3.43 10.41 20.27
N GLN A 204 4.65 10.18 20.72
CA GLN A 204 5.38 11.12 21.58
C GLN A 204 6.18 12.07 20.70
N LEU A 205 5.98 13.38 20.88
CA LEU A 205 6.67 14.43 20.12
C LEU A 205 7.93 14.91 20.83
N SER A 206 7.89 14.99 22.17
CA SER A 206 9.02 15.44 22.99
C SER A 206 9.12 14.61 24.28
N LEU A 207 10.35 14.44 24.77
CA LEU A 207 10.66 13.80 26.05
C LEU A 207 10.73 14.81 27.19
N VAL A 208 11.28 16.02 26.93
CA VAL A 208 11.53 17.03 27.96
C VAL A 208 11.29 18.45 27.38
N PRO A 209 10.15 19.11 27.71
CA PRO A 209 9.03 18.58 28.47
C PRO A 209 8.30 17.47 27.69
N PRO A 210 7.62 16.54 28.38
CA PRO A 210 6.86 15.50 27.72
C PRO A 210 5.73 16.11 26.90
N ASP A 211 5.64 15.71 25.63
CA ASP A 211 4.56 16.13 24.74
C ASP A 211 4.09 14.95 23.89
N PHE A 212 2.78 14.78 23.81
CA PHE A 212 2.12 13.67 23.13
C PHE A 212 1.07 14.21 22.18
N GLU A 213 0.99 13.62 21.01
CA GLU A 213 -0.10 13.83 20.07
C GLU A 213 -0.92 12.55 19.97
N ALA A 214 -2.23 12.69 20.06
CA ALA A 214 -3.19 11.65 19.73
C ALA A 214 -3.96 12.06 18.49
N VAL A 215 -4.13 11.12 17.57
CA VAL A 215 -4.95 11.24 16.36
C VAL A 215 -6.07 10.22 16.45
N VAL A 216 -7.32 10.66 16.28
CA VAL A 216 -8.49 9.79 16.19
C VAL A 216 -9.07 9.83 14.79
N GLN A 217 -9.32 8.67 14.20
CA GLN A 217 -10.00 8.51 12.92
C GLN A 217 -11.40 7.94 13.15
N PHE A 218 -12.42 8.66 12.68
CA PHE A 218 -13.83 8.26 12.81
C PHE A 218 -14.65 8.84 11.64
N ARG A 219 -15.55 8.04 11.04
CA ARG A 219 -16.32 8.39 9.83
C ARG A 219 -15.47 9.03 8.71
N CYS A 220 -14.32 8.42 8.39
CA CYS A 220 -13.36 8.92 7.40
C CYS A 220 -12.78 10.32 7.68
N SER A 221 -13.06 10.89 8.86
CA SER A 221 -12.50 12.16 9.32
C SER A 221 -11.42 11.89 10.36
N THR A 222 -10.45 12.80 10.44
CA THR A 222 -9.30 12.68 11.32
C THR A 222 -9.22 13.91 12.20
N TYR A 223 -9.04 13.71 13.51
CA TYR A 223 -8.96 14.77 14.50
C TYR A 223 -7.76 14.55 15.40
N GLU A 224 -7.11 15.63 15.80
CA GLU A 224 -5.87 15.59 16.58
C GLU A 224 -6.01 16.31 17.92
N GLY A 225 -5.18 15.92 18.89
CA GLY A 225 -5.08 16.56 20.19
C GLY A 225 -3.68 16.38 20.77
N ARG A 226 -3.10 17.48 21.29
CA ARG A 226 -1.76 17.50 21.89
C ARG A 226 -1.81 17.83 23.38
N ALA A 227 -1.03 17.13 24.19
CA ALA A 227 -0.91 17.40 25.61
C ALA A 227 0.33 16.77 26.23
N SER A 228 0.67 17.21 27.44
CA SER A 228 1.77 16.67 28.25
C SER A 228 1.59 15.20 28.67
N THR A 229 0.38 14.64 28.55
CA THR A 229 0.11 13.23 28.86
C THR A 229 -0.69 12.56 27.75
N LYS A 230 -0.41 11.26 27.50
CA LYS A 230 -1.16 10.44 26.53
C LYS A 230 -2.68 10.47 26.76
N LYS A 231 -3.10 10.45 28.04
CA LYS A 231 -4.51 10.47 28.43
C LYS A 231 -5.19 11.78 28.01
N LYS A 232 -4.56 12.93 28.30
CA LYS A 232 -5.09 14.26 27.95
C LYS A 232 -5.07 14.49 26.43
N ALA A 233 -4.02 14.04 25.75
CA ALA A 233 -3.93 14.11 24.28
C ALA A 233 -5.09 13.34 23.62
N LYS A 234 -5.33 12.09 24.06
CA LYS A 234 -6.45 11.27 23.58
C LYS A 234 -7.80 11.94 23.83
N HIS A 235 -8.02 12.49 25.02
CA HIS A 235 -9.25 13.22 25.34
C HIS A 235 -9.47 14.43 24.42
N LEU A 236 -8.43 15.24 24.18
CA LEU A 236 -8.52 16.40 23.29
C LEU A 236 -8.85 15.99 21.86
N ALA A 237 -8.24 14.91 21.36
CA ALA A 237 -8.57 14.35 20.05
C ALA A 237 -10.04 13.91 19.98
N SER A 238 -10.55 13.22 21.01
CA SER A 238 -11.96 12.83 21.09
C SER A 238 -12.91 14.03 21.18
N ARG A 239 -12.56 15.07 21.94
CA ARG A 239 -13.33 16.31 22.04
C ARG A 239 -13.44 17.00 20.69
N ASN A 240 -12.32 17.12 19.98
CA ASN A 240 -12.27 17.71 18.65
C ASN A 240 -13.10 16.90 17.65
N ALA A 241 -13.07 15.56 17.75
CA ALA A 241 -13.92 14.70 16.95
C ALA A 241 -15.42 14.90 17.25
N CYS A 242 -15.82 14.91 18.53
CA CYS A 242 -17.22 15.17 18.90
C CYS A 242 -17.69 16.53 18.36
N ASN A 243 -16.87 17.57 18.47
CA ASN A 243 -17.19 18.90 17.96
C ASN A 243 -17.32 18.91 16.43
N GLY A 244 -16.36 18.32 15.71
CA GLY A 244 -16.38 18.27 14.24
C GLY A 244 -17.54 17.45 13.67
N LEU A 245 -18.05 16.49 14.45
CA LEU A 245 -19.17 15.63 14.09
C LEU A 245 -20.52 16.12 14.62
N ASN A 246 -20.57 17.26 15.32
CA ASN A 246 -21.74 17.80 16.00
C ASN A 246 -22.39 16.80 16.97
N ILE A 247 -21.57 16.08 17.74
CA ILE A 247 -22.01 15.17 18.80
C ILE A 247 -22.03 15.96 20.11
N PHE A 248 -23.22 16.29 20.58
CA PHE A 248 -23.44 17.05 21.82
C PHE A 248 -23.58 16.12 23.03
N LEU A 249 -23.04 16.57 24.17
CA LEU A 249 -22.93 15.84 25.43
C LEU A 249 -24.02 16.19 26.44
#